data_AF-A0A1I7FT64-F1
#
_entry.id   AF-A0A1I7FT64-F1
#
_cell.length_a   1.000
_cell.length_b   1.000
_cell.length_c   1.000
_cell.angle_alpha   90.00
_cell.angle_beta   90.00
_cell.angle_gamma   90.00
#
_symmetry.space_group_name_H-M   'P 1'
#
loop_
_entity.id
_entity.type
_entity.pdbx_description
1 polymer ?
#
loop_
_entity_poly.entity_id
_entity_poly.type
_entity_poly.pdbx_seq_one_letter_code
_entity_poly.pdbx_strand_id
1 'polypeptide(L)'
;MNSYNYNDVLEIIKPMSNPSKRKLIMDISKLIELSTIKENSKLICPHCHNKYIVKNGKNKNVQRYLCKTCKKSFVSSTHTPIFSSKKDISLWFKFVECLVNQYSIAKTAKILKISISTSFSWRHKILDAIRENYKCLNLYNKVECDETFFNNKHESINVEIM
;
A
#
# COMPACT_ATOMS: atom_id res chain seq x y z
N MET A 1 -8.04 -6.54 -8.85
CA MET A 1 -7.33 -5.90 -7.73
C MET A 1 -8.37 -5.64 -6.65
N ASN A 2 -8.44 -6.48 -5.62
CA ASN A 2 -9.33 -6.24 -4.48
C ASN A 2 -8.70 -5.13 -3.63
N SER A 3 -8.91 -3.88 -4.02
CA SER A 3 -8.55 -2.71 -3.23
C SER A 3 -9.27 -2.80 -1.89
N TYR A 4 -8.53 -2.68 -0.79
CA TYR A 4 -9.14 -2.41 0.51
C TYR A 4 -10.03 -1.17 0.38
N ASN A 5 -11.16 -1.16 1.09
CA ASN A 5 -11.95 0.06 1.18
C ASN A 5 -11.17 1.03 2.05
N TYR A 6 -10.83 2.20 1.51
CA TYR A 6 -10.11 3.25 2.24
C TYR A 6 -10.81 3.61 3.56
N ASN A 7 -12.13 3.42 3.61
CA ASN A 7 -12.94 3.63 4.80
C ASN A 7 -12.54 2.69 5.96
N ASP A 8 -12.25 1.41 5.70
CA ASP A 8 -11.82 0.45 6.73
C ASP A 8 -10.51 0.90 7.40
N VAL A 9 -9.60 1.50 6.60
CA VAL A 9 -8.31 2.00 7.11
C VAL A 9 -8.50 3.28 7.92
N LEU A 10 -9.44 4.13 7.50
CA LEU A 10 -9.81 5.33 8.26
C LEU A 10 -10.39 4.96 9.62
N GLU A 11 -11.21 3.92 9.70
CA GLU A 11 -11.82 3.44 10.94
C GLU A 11 -10.77 2.98 11.95
N ILE A 12 -9.72 2.27 11.51
CA ILE A 12 -8.60 1.88 12.36
C ILE A 12 -7.82 3.09 12.87
N ILE A 13 -7.62 4.11 12.03
CA ILE A 13 -6.79 5.28 12.36
C ILE A 13 -7.54 6.29 13.24
N LYS A 14 -8.87 6.36 13.12
CA LYS A 14 -9.72 7.35 13.82
C LYS A 14 -9.56 7.35 15.35
N PRO A 15 -9.59 6.20 16.06
CA PRO A 15 -9.44 6.17 17.51
C PRO A 15 -7.99 6.32 18.01
N MET A 16 -6.99 6.38 17.12
CA MET A 16 -5.58 6.38 17.54
C MET A 16 -5.17 7.70 18.23
N SER A 17 -4.45 7.57 19.34
CA SER A 17 -3.79 8.69 20.02
C SER A 17 -2.65 9.28 19.16
N ASN A 18 -2.30 10.55 19.40
CA ASN A 18 -1.23 11.24 18.67
C ASN A 18 0.13 10.49 18.72
N PRO A 19 0.57 9.89 19.85
CA PRO A 19 1.77 9.05 19.89
C PRO A 19 1.70 7.84 18.95
N SER A 20 0.56 7.13 18.92
CA SER A 20 0.37 5.97 18.05
C SER A 20 0.36 6.35 16.57
N LYS A 21 -0.23 7.50 16.22
CA LYS A 21 -0.18 8.05 14.86
C LYS A 21 1.25 8.37 14.42
N ARG A 22 2.07 8.95 15.31
CA ARG A 22 3.49 9.22 15.03
C ARG A 22 4.27 7.94 14.78
N LYS A 23 4.05 6.90 15.60
CA LYS A 23 4.68 5.59 15.41
C LYS A 23 4.31 4.98 14.05
N LEU A 24 3.02 5.03 13.69
CA LEU A 24 2.54 4.54 12.39
C LEU A 24 3.19 5.28 11.20
N ILE A 25 3.34 6.60 11.28
CA ILE A 25 4.05 7.39 10.26
C ILE A 25 5.50 6.91 10.12
N MET A 26 6.20 6.69 11.24
CA MET A 26 7.58 6.19 11.24
C MET A 26 7.68 4.80 10.62
N ASP A 27 6.79 3.87 11.00
CA ASP A 27 6.79 2.50 10.50
C ASP A 27 6.54 2.47 8.98
N ILE A 28 5.55 3.22 8.47
CA ILE A 28 5.26 3.31 7.04
C ILE A 28 6.42 3.98 6.29
N SER A 29 7.00 5.04 6.85
CA SER A 29 8.17 5.71 6.25
C SER A 29 9.36 4.77 6.15
N LYS A 30 9.60 3.95 7.19
CA LYS A 30 10.65 2.93 7.19
C LYS A 30 10.41 1.85 6.15
N LEU A 31 9.16 1.39 5.97
CA LEU A 31 8.80 0.45 4.91
C LEU A 31 9.08 1.01 3.51
N ILE A 32 8.80 2.31 3.31
CA ILE A 32 9.11 3.01 2.06
C ILE A 32 10.63 3.07 1.84
N GLU A 33 11.42 3.40 2.86
CA GLU A 33 12.89 3.37 2.77
C GLU A 33 13.45 1.98 2.48
N LEU A 34 13.00 0.94 3.19
CA LEU A 34 13.48 -0.42 2.97
C LEU A 34 13.15 -0.93 1.55
N SER A 35 12.09 -0.39 0.94
CA SER A 35 11.72 -0.70 -0.44
C SER A 35 12.67 -0.09 -1.49
N THR A 36 13.48 0.92 -1.15
CA THR A 36 14.51 1.48 -2.06
C THR A 36 15.82 0.68 -2.05
N ILE A 37 16.14 -0.02 -0.94
CA ILE A 37 17.46 -0.64 -0.68
C ILE A 37 17.56 -2.10 -1.21
N LYS A 38 16.56 -2.57 -1.97
CA LYS A 38 16.40 -4.00 -2.32
C LYS A 38 17.36 -4.49 -3.43
N GLU A 39 18.67 -4.30 -3.26
CA GLU A 39 19.68 -4.77 -4.22
C GLU A 39 20.30 -6.15 -3.90
N ASN A 40 20.18 -6.69 -2.67
CA ASN A 40 20.97 -7.88 -2.29
C ASN A 40 20.20 -9.07 -1.66
N SER A 41 18.87 -9.14 -1.76
CA SER A 41 18.11 -10.32 -1.31
C SER A 41 17.79 -11.27 -2.47
N LYS A 42 17.73 -12.58 -2.22
CA LYS A 42 17.36 -13.62 -3.21
C LYS A 42 16.11 -13.17 -3.98
N LEU A 43 16.27 -12.90 -5.28
CA LEU A 43 15.20 -12.44 -6.16
C LEU A 43 14.10 -13.51 -6.25
N ILE A 44 12.89 -13.13 -5.85
CA ILE A 44 11.68 -13.94 -5.93
C ILE A 44 10.71 -13.24 -6.87
N CYS A 45 10.04 -14.00 -7.75
CA CYS A 45 9.10 -13.42 -8.70
C CYS A 45 7.89 -12.88 -7.92
N PRO A 46 7.53 -11.60 -8.06
CA PRO A 46 6.43 -11.03 -7.30
C PRO A 46 5.06 -11.48 -7.80
N HIS A 47 4.98 -12.17 -8.94
CA HIS A 47 3.72 -12.63 -9.52
C HIS A 47 3.39 -14.08 -9.18
N CYS A 48 4.41 -14.93 -8.97
CA CYS A 48 4.22 -16.37 -8.77
C CYS A 48 5.12 -16.96 -7.67
N HIS A 49 5.91 -16.13 -6.98
CA HIS A 49 6.80 -16.50 -5.88
C HIS A 49 7.89 -17.54 -6.21
N ASN A 50 8.08 -17.88 -7.49
CA ASN A 50 9.15 -18.76 -7.94
C ASN A 50 10.50 -18.02 -7.96
N LYS A 51 11.60 -18.76 -7.77
CA LYS A 51 12.99 -18.25 -7.75
C LYS A 51 13.68 -18.36 -9.11
N TYR A 52 13.03 -18.96 -10.12
CA TYR A 52 13.63 -19.13 -11.44
C TYR A 52 13.58 -17.83 -12.25
N ILE A 53 14.59 -16.98 -12.05
CA ILE A 53 14.61 -15.58 -12.51
C ILE A 53 15.89 -15.30 -13.27
N VAL A 54 15.77 -14.63 -14.41
CA VAL A 54 16.90 -14.17 -15.22
C VAL A 54 16.84 -12.65 -15.42
N LYS A 55 17.99 -12.04 -15.73
CA LYS A 55 18.05 -10.64 -16.18
C LYS A 55 17.42 -10.52 -17.58
N ASN A 56 16.66 -9.45 -17.81
CA ASN A 56 15.91 -9.20 -19.05
C ASN A 56 16.13 -7.77 -19.55
N GLY A 57 17.41 -7.40 -19.72
CA GLY A 57 17.82 -6.04 -20.11
C GLY A 57 17.68 -5.00 -18.99
N LYS A 58 17.93 -3.74 -19.34
CA LYS A 58 17.79 -2.58 -18.45
C LYS A 58 16.86 -1.55 -19.10
N ASN A 59 16.10 -0.83 -18.30
CA ASN A 59 15.42 0.39 -18.75
C ASN A 59 16.07 1.57 -18.03
N LYS A 60 16.77 2.43 -18.78
CA LYS A 60 17.71 3.41 -18.23
C LYS A 60 18.69 2.69 -17.29
N ASN A 61 18.71 3.06 -16.01
CA ASN A 61 19.59 2.46 -15.00
C ASN A 61 18.89 1.35 -14.18
N VAL A 62 17.63 1.03 -14.45
CA VAL A 62 16.86 0.03 -13.68
C VAL A 62 16.97 -1.34 -14.35
N GLN A 63 17.47 -2.32 -13.59
CA GLN A 63 17.54 -3.72 -14.03
C GLN A 63 16.14 -4.34 -14.13
N ARG A 64 15.80 -4.90 -15.30
CA ARG A 64 14.60 -5.72 -15.50
C ARG A 64 14.92 -7.19 -15.33
N TYR A 65 13.97 -7.93 -14.80
CA TYR A 65 14.02 -9.37 -14.56
C TYR A 65 12.86 -10.05 -15.26
N LEU A 66 13.04 -11.30 -15.64
CA LEU A 66 12.02 -12.17 -16.22
C LEU A 66 11.92 -13.44 -15.39
N CYS A 67 10.71 -13.76 -14.92
CA CYS A 67 10.45 -15.07 -14.33
C CYS A 67 10.32 -16.10 -15.45
N LYS A 68 11.12 -17.16 -15.40
CA LYS A 68 11.07 -18.24 -16.40
C LYS A 68 9.88 -19.19 -16.21
N THR A 69 9.27 -19.20 -15.03
CA THR A 69 8.05 -19.96 -14.72
C THR A 69 6.80 -19.29 -15.31
N CYS A 70 6.45 -18.08 -14.85
CA CYS A 70 5.23 -17.40 -15.29
C CYS A 70 5.41 -16.46 -16.49
N LYS A 71 6.64 -16.33 -17.02
CA LYS A 71 7.01 -15.49 -18.18
C LYS A 71 6.74 -13.99 -18.03
N LYS A 72 6.39 -13.50 -16.83
CA LYS A 72 6.18 -12.08 -16.56
C LYS A 72 7.49 -11.36 -16.23
N SER A 73 7.64 -10.14 -16.74
CA SER A 73 8.76 -9.25 -16.43
C SER A 73 8.46 -8.38 -15.21
N PHE A 74 9.47 -8.10 -14.41
CA PHE A 74 9.38 -7.23 -13.23
C PHE A 74 10.73 -6.52 -13.00
N VAL A 75 10.78 -5.59 -12.04
CA VAL A 75 12.00 -4.93 -11.53
C VAL A 75 12.06 -5.13 -10.01
N SER A 76 13.19 -4.83 -9.37
CA SER A 76 13.33 -4.98 -7.91
C SER A 76 12.27 -4.21 -7.12
N SER A 77 11.80 -3.08 -7.65
CA SER A 77 10.76 -2.25 -7.05
C SER A 77 9.33 -2.65 -7.43
N THR A 78 9.10 -3.70 -8.22
CA THR A 78 7.72 -4.15 -8.54
C THR A 78 7.00 -4.54 -7.24
N HIS A 79 5.75 -4.10 -7.09
CA HIS A 79 4.94 -4.20 -5.85
C HIS A 79 5.45 -3.38 -4.64
N THR A 80 6.38 -2.44 -4.84
CA THR A 80 6.71 -1.45 -3.80
C THR A 80 5.84 -0.20 -3.92
N PRO A 81 5.57 0.54 -2.82
CA PRO A 81 4.82 1.80 -2.87
C PRO A 81 5.39 2.82 -3.85
N ILE A 82 6.71 2.84 -3.98
CA ILE A 82 7.44 3.78 -4.84
C ILE A 82 7.57 3.31 -6.29
N PHE A 83 7.04 2.13 -6.63
CA PHE A 83 7.13 1.58 -7.99
C PHE A 83 6.67 2.60 -9.03
N SER A 84 7.53 2.88 -10.01
CA SER A 84 7.27 3.85 -11.10
C SER A 84 7.05 5.31 -10.66
N SER A 85 7.33 5.67 -9.40
CA SER A 85 7.35 7.07 -8.96
C SER A 85 8.60 7.77 -9.47
N LYS A 86 8.42 8.95 -10.08
CA LYS A 86 9.52 9.89 -10.41
C LYS A 86 9.68 10.98 -9.34
N LYS A 87 8.88 10.93 -8.28
CA LYS A 87 8.88 11.93 -7.20
C LYS A 87 9.84 11.53 -6.10
N ASP A 88 10.41 12.56 -5.46
CA ASP A 88 11.33 12.42 -4.35
C ASP A 88 10.69 11.71 -3.15
N ILE A 89 11.51 10.99 -2.39
CA ILE A 89 11.07 10.21 -1.23
C ILE A 89 10.53 11.11 -0.11
N SER A 90 11.04 12.33 0.01
CA SER A 90 10.50 13.31 0.97
C SER A 90 9.02 13.65 0.71
N LEU A 91 8.58 13.59 -0.56
CA LEU A 91 7.19 13.84 -0.93
C LEU A 91 6.29 12.66 -0.51
N TRP A 92 6.82 11.44 -0.52
CA TRP A 92 6.13 10.26 0.00
C TRP A 92 5.93 10.35 1.51
N PHE A 93 6.93 10.80 2.27
CA PHE A 93 6.78 10.99 3.72
C PHE A 93 5.68 12.01 4.06
N LYS A 94 5.65 13.16 3.37
CA LYS A 94 4.56 14.13 3.54
C LYS A 94 3.19 13.58 3.11
N PHE A 95 3.16 12.67 2.13
CA PHE A 95 1.93 11.98 1.75
C PHE A 95 1.44 11.05 2.86
N VAL A 96 2.33 10.29 3.50
CA VAL A 96 2.01 9.42 4.64
C VAL A 96 1.44 10.25 5.79
N GLU A 97 2.03 11.40 6.09
CA GLU A 97 1.48 12.34 7.08
C GLU A 97 0.06 12.78 6.73
N CYS A 98 -0.20 13.14 5.47
CA CYS A 98 -1.54 13.53 5.02
C CYS A 98 -2.54 12.36 5.17
N LEU A 99 -2.11 11.12 4.90
CA LEU A 99 -2.95 9.93 5.02
C LEU A 99 -3.32 9.65 6.48
N VAL A 100 -2.35 9.70 7.40
CA VAL A 100 -2.55 9.46 8.84
C VAL A 100 -3.37 10.57 9.50
N ASN A 101 -3.25 11.81 9.00
CA ASN A 101 -4.12 12.92 9.36
C ASN A 101 -5.50 12.90 8.66
N GLN A 102 -5.80 11.83 7.90
CA GLN A 102 -7.10 11.60 7.25
C GLN A 102 -7.51 12.72 6.28
N TYR A 103 -6.54 13.36 5.63
CA TYR A 103 -6.84 14.36 4.62
C TYR A 103 -7.44 13.72 3.37
N SER A 104 -8.40 14.40 2.76
CA SER A 104 -8.98 13.97 1.48
C SER A 104 -7.92 13.96 0.37
N ILE A 105 -8.16 13.19 -0.70
CA ILE A 105 -7.28 13.18 -1.89
C ILE A 105 -7.11 14.60 -2.44
N ALA A 106 -8.20 15.36 -2.54
CA ALA A 106 -8.18 16.72 -3.04
C ALA A 106 -7.32 17.64 -2.14
N LYS A 107 -7.47 17.55 -0.81
CA LYS A 107 -6.67 18.33 0.14
C LYS A 107 -5.19 17.95 0.06
N THR A 108 -4.89 16.66 0.02
CA THR A 108 -3.53 16.12 -0.10
C THR A 108 -2.86 16.57 -1.40
N ALA A 109 -3.57 16.49 -2.53
CA ALA A 109 -3.09 16.93 -3.83
C ALA A 109 -2.73 18.42 -3.83
N LYS A 110 -3.56 19.26 -3.19
CA LYS A 110 -3.31 20.70 -3.03
C LYS A 110 -2.08 20.99 -2.18
N ILE A 111 -1.95 20.33 -1.02
CA ILE A 111 -0.80 20.50 -0.09
C ILE A 111 0.52 20.10 -0.77
N LEU A 112 0.53 18.97 -1.47
CA LEU A 112 1.74 18.38 -2.05
C LEU A 112 2.02 18.87 -3.49
N LYS A 113 1.13 19.70 -4.06
CA LYS A 113 1.20 20.18 -5.43
C LYS A 113 1.36 19.05 -6.46
N ILE A 114 0.52 18.00 -6.32
CA ILE A 114 0.45 16.86 -7.24
C ILE A 114 -0.95 16.76 -7.86
N SER A 115 -1.11 15.98 -8.94
CA SER A 115 -2.44 15.74 -9.50
C SER A 115 -3.29 14.88 -8.56
N ILE A 116 -4.61 15.09 -8.60
CA ILE A 116 -5.60 14.26 -7.88
C ILE A 116 -5.41 12.78 -8.22
N SER A 117 -5.20 12.46 -9.50
CA SER A 117 -4.93 11.09 -9.96
C SER A 117 -3.66 10.47 -9.35
N THR A 118 -2.59 11.27 -9.20
CA THR A 118 -1.36 10.82 -8.53
C THR A 118 -1.63 10.54 -7.06
N SER A 119 -2.34 11.46 -6.37
CA SER A 119 -2.70 11.30 -4.97
C SER A 119 -3.57 10.06 -4.73
N PHE A 120 -4.54 9.80 -5.61
CA PHE A 120 -5.35 8.58 -5.58
C PHE A 120 -4.50 7.31 -5.77
N SER A 121 -3.64 7.28 -6.78
CA SER A 121 -2.74 6.14 -7.03
C SER A 121 -1.81 5.86 -5.84
N TRP A 122 -1.25 6.91 -5.24
CA TRP A 122 -0.35 6.80 -4.09
C TRP A 122 -1.05 6.25 -2.85
N ARG A 123 -2.32 6.64 -2.64
CA ARG A 123 -3.15 6.07 -1.58
C ARG A 123 -3.26 4.56 -1.74
N HIS A 124 -3.67 4.07 -2.91
CA HIS A 124 -3.78 2.62 -3.14
C HIS A 124 -2.46 1.89 -2.93
N LYS A 125 -1.35 2.44 -3.42
CA LYS A 125 -0.02 1.83 -3.25
C LYS A 125 0.39 1.68 -1.78
N ILE A 126 0.11 2.69 -0.94
CA ILE A 126 0.40 2.61 0.50
C ILE A 126 -0.53 1.62 1.19
N LEU A 127 -1.83 1.66 0.89
CA LEU A 127 -2.80 0.73 1.47
C LEU A 127 -2.50 -0.74 1.11
N ASP A 128 -2.09 -0.99 -0.13
CA ASP A 128 -1.68 -2.32 -0.59
C ASP A 128 -0.43 -2.79 0.15
N ALA A 129 0.58 -1.94 0.32
CA ALA A 129 1.80 -2.29 1.05
C ALA A 129 1.57 -2.49 2.55
N ILE A 130 0.67 -1.70 3.16
CA ILE A 130 0.17 -1.93 4.51
C ILE A 130 -0.43 -3.33 4.58
N ARG A 131 -1.39 -3.65 3.70
CA ARG A 131 -2.04 -4.96 3.68
C ARG A 131 -1.05 -6.13 3.54
N GLU A 132 -0.08 -6.04 2.64
CA GLU A 132 0.92 -7.09 2.45
C GLU A 132 1.77 -7.30 3.71
N ASN A 133 2.09 -6.23 4.45
CA ASN A 133 2.83 -6.32 5.72
C ASN A 133 1.95 -6.82 6.88
N TYR A 134 0.68 -6.37 6.98
CA TYR A 134 -0.25 -6.82 8.02
C TYR A 134 -0.74 -8.25 7.79
N LYS A 135 -0.77 -8.77 6.55
CA LYS A 135 -0.97 -10.20 6.29
C LYS A 135 0.18 -11.07 6.83
N CYS A 136 1.39 -10.51 6.96
CA CYS A 136 2.53 -11.19 7.56
C CYS A 136 2.56 -11.03 9.09
N LEU A 137 1.89 -10.01 9.65
CA LEU A 137 1.56 -9.99 11.07
C LEU A 137 0.35 -10.90 11.29
N ASN A 138 0.59 -12.19 11.54
CA ASN A 138 -0.35 -12.92 12.38
C ASN A 138 -0.50 -12.10 13.66
N LEU A 139 -1.67 -11.49 13.85
CA LEU A 139 -2.06 -10.75 15.04
C LEU A 139 -2.20 -11.75 16.21
N TYR A 140 -1.06 -12.26 16.66
CA TYR A 140 -0.92 -12.93 17.94
C TYR A 140 -0.99 -11.84 19.01
N ASN A 141 -2.21 -11.56 19.45
CA ASN A 141 -2.62 -11.38 20.84
C ASN A 141 -3.96 -10.62 20.84
N LYS A 142 -4.98 -11.25 21.44
CA LYS A 142 -6.36 -10.78 21.69
C LYS A 142 -6.72 -9.46 20.99
N VAL A 143 -7.30 -9.58 19.79
CA VAL A 143 -8.03 -8.49 19.15
C VAL A 143 -9.49 -8.63 19.59
N GLU A 144 -9.96 -7.70 20.41
CA GLU A 144 -11.37 -7.55 20.74
C GLU A 144 -12.00 -6.71 19.62
N CYS A 145 -12.91 -7.33 18.87
CA CYS A 145 -13.64 -6.68 17.78
C CYS A 145 -15.01 -6.24 18.34
N ASP A 146 -15.16 -4.97 18.67
CA ASP A 146 -16.49 -4.41 18.95
C ASP A 146 -17.25 -4.22 17.63
N GLU A 147 -18.41 -4.86 17.52
CA GLU A 147 -19.30 -4.70 16.37
C GLU A 147 -19.80 -3.25 16.32
N THR A 148 -19.56 -2.56 15.20
CA THR A 148 -20.09 -1.23 14.95
C THR A 148 -21.11 -1.30 13.82
N PHE A 149 -22.37 -0.98 14.12
CA PHE A 149 -23.45 -0.99 13.14
C PHE A 149 -23.30 0.19 12.17
N PHE A 150 -23.24 -0.13 10.88
CA PHE A 150 -23.29 0.86 9.80
C PHE A 150 -24.75 1.12 9.41
N ASN A 151 -25.14 2.39 9.36
CA ASN A 151 -26.43 2.79 8.81
C ASN A 151 -26.31 2.89 7.28
N ASN A 152 -26.26 1.74 6.61
CA ASN A 152 -26.30 1.68 5.16
C ASN A 152 -27.75 1.95 4.72
N LYS A 153 -27.98 3.02 3.95
CA LYS A 153 -29.20 3.14 3.15
C LYS A 153 -29.14 2.12 2.01
N HIS A 154 -29.47 0.86 2.31
CA HIS A 154 -29.79 -0.14 1.29
C HIS A 154 -31.29 -0.10 1.05
N GLU A 155 -31.66 0.23 -0.18
CA GLU A 155 -32.98 -0.03 -0.72
C GLU A 155 -33.15 -1.55 -0.80
N SER A 156 -34.15 -2.07 -0.10
CA SER A 156 -34.37 -3.50 0.11
C SER A 156 -34.71 -4.21 -1.21
N ILE A 157 -33.89 -5.18 -1.61
CA ILE A 157 -34.32 -6.24 -2.52
C ILE A 157 -34.69 -7.43 -1.64
N ASN A 158 -36.00 -7.69 -1.51
CA ASN A 158 -36.51 -8.91 -0.90
C ASN A 158 -36.10 -10.09 -1.78
N VAL A 159 -35.41 -11.06 -1.20
CA VAL A 159 -35.30 -12.41 -1.77
C VAL A 159 -35.87 -13.35 -0.73
N GLU A 160 -37.12 -13.78 -0.96
CA GLU A 160 -37.71 -14.91 -0.27
C GLU A 160 -36.94 -16.18 -0.65
N ILE A 161 -36.55 -16.96 0.35
CA ILE A 161 -35.92 -18.26 0.17
C ILE A 161 -37.01 -19.31 0.36
N MET A 162 -37.27 -20.10 -0.69
CA MET A 162 -37.82 -21.46 -0.57
C MET A 162 -36.69 -22.44 -0.27
#